data_AF-A0A177D892-F1
#
_entry.id   AF-A0A177D892-F1
#
_cell.length_a   1.000
_cell.length_b   1.000
_cell.length_c   1.000
_cell.angle_alpha   90.00
_cell.angle_beta   90.00
_cell.angle_gamma   90.00
#
_symmetry.space_group_name_H-M   'P 1'
#
loop_
_entity.id
_entity.type
_entity.pdbx_description
1 polymer ?
#
loop_
_entity_poly.entity_id
_entity_poly.type
_entity_poly.pdbx_seq_one_letter_code
_entity_poly.pdbx_strand_id
1 'polypeptide(L)'
;LKRRGLEVPLPEDVVKAAAANEENGQEIMGCLFQQRGHEILLTEEVIKAAIGNKKNGLKIMKSLLQERRDKMTSSYGMIIAAAADEVNGLEVVKLIYQERIGLWGSTDRVLEAAARNEKNGLEIIKILHQAAWNQWEITEGVMKAAARNENNGLGIMKFLRQKHPIGCPATKGVFEAARENTTSGVDVTDFLLQ
;
A
#
# COMPACT_ATOMS: atom_id res chain seq x y z
N LEU A 1 -2.32 -4.68 -43.33
CA LEU A 1 -2.35 -5.72 -42.28
C LEU A 1 -3.41 -5.35 -41.25
N LYS A 2 -4.67 -5.76 -41.46
CA LYS A 2 -5.74 -5.59 -40.46
C LYS A 2 -5.62 -6.69 -39.40
N ARG A 3 -5.86 -6.28 -38.17
CA ARG A 3 -5.68 -6.92 -36.85
C ARG A 3 -6.11 -8.41 -36.81
N ARG A 4 -5.14 -9.34 -36.77
CA ARG A 4 -5.35 -10.73 -36.31
C ARG A 4 -5.25 -10.87 -34.78
N GLY A 5 -4.81 -9.84 -34.06
CA GLY A 5 -4.62 -9.87 -32.60
C GLY A 5 -5.88 -9.66 -31.75
N LEU A 6 -7.07 -9.58 -32.35
CA LEU A 6 -8.34 -9.41 -31.64
C LEU A 6 -9.13 -10.72 -31.47
N GLU A 7 -8.64 -11.86 -31.97
CA GLU A 7 -9.34 -13.14 -31.85
C GLU A 7 -9.15 -13.82 -30.49
N VAL A 8 -8.09 -13.47 -29.73
CA VAL A 8 -7.78 -14.05 -28.42
C VAL A 8 -7.88 -12.98 -27.34
N PRO A 9 -8.67 -13.19 -26.25
CA PRO A 9 -8.78 -12.25 -25.12
C PRO A 9 -7.41 -11.83 -24.58
N LEU A 10 -7.28 -10.58 -24.12
CA LEU A 10 -6.03 -10.09 -23.53
C LEU A 10 -5.79 -10.81 -22.19
N PRO A 11 -4.75 -11.65 -22.06
CA PRO A 11 -4.51 -12.36 -20.81
C PRO A 11 -4.04 -11.40 -19.72
N GLU A 12 -4.49 -11.61 -18.48
CA GLU A 12 -4.08 -10.81 -17.32
C GLU A 12 -2.56 -10.81 -17.14
N ASP A 13 -1.89 -11.95 -17.34
CA ASP A 13 -0.44 -12.05 -17.22
C ASP A 13 0.33 -11.16 -18.19
N VAL A 14 -0.25 -10.86 -19.37
CA VAL A 14 0.33 -9.91 -20.32
C VAL A 14 0.25 -8.49 -19.77
N VAL A 15 -0.90 -8.12 -19.20
CA VAL A 15 -1.09 -6.80 -18.56
C VAL A 15 -0.16 -6.66 -17.35
N LYS A 16 -0.08 -7.69 -16.51
CA LYS A 16 0.80 -7.74 -15.34
C LYS A 16 2.27 -7.58 -15.74
N ALA A 17 2.72 -8.34 -16.74
CA ALA A 17 4.10 -8.27 -17.24
C ALA A 17 4.41 -6.88 -17.84
N ALA A 18 3.46 -6.28 -18.56
CA ALA A 18 3.59 -4.92 -19.06
C ALA A 18 3.72 -3.90 -17.92
N ALA A 19 2.85 -4.00 -16.91
CA ALA A 19 2.89 -3.12 -15.74
C ALA A 19 4.18 -3.26 -14.92
N ALA A 20 4.72 -4.48 -14.79
CA ALA A 20 5.96 -4.76 -14.08
C ALA A 20 7.23 -4.39 -14.87
N ASN A 21 7.14 -4.09 -16.16
CA ASN A 21 8.30 -3.80 -16.99
C ASN A 21 8.89 -2.41 -16.64
N GLU A 22 10.03 -2.39 -15.95
CA GLU A 22 10.63 -1.13 -15.49
C GLU A 22 11.12 -0.25 -16.64
N GLU A 23 11.65 -0.86 -17.72
CA GLU A 23 12.27 -0.12 -18.82
C GLU A 23 11.25 0.54 -19.75
N ASN A 24 10.27 -0.23 -20.23
CA ASN A 24 9.31 0.19 -21.26
C ASN A 24 7.85 0.00 -20.84
N GLY A 25 7.57 -0.29 -19.57
CA GLY A 25 6.22 -0.61 -19.12
C GLY A 25 5.23 0.53 -19.34
N GLN A 26 5.68 1.78 -19.27
CA GLN A 26 4.81 2.93 -19.55
C GLN A 26 4.34 2.93 -21.02
N GLU A 27 5.26 2.75 -21.96
CA GLU A 27 4.99 2.73 -23.40
C GLU A 27 4.15 1.50 -23.78
N ILE A 28 4.49 0.33 -23.25
CA ILE A 28 3.76 -0.92 -23.49
C ILE A 28 2.33 -0.80 -22.96
N MET A 29 2.14 -0.31 -21.73
CA MET A 29 0.81 -0.07 -21.17
C MET A 29 0.03 0.94 -22.01
N GLY A 30 0.66 2.02 -22.49
CA GLY A 30 0.03 2.98 -23.41
C GLY A 30 -0.47 2.32 -24.70
N CYS A 31 0.32 1.42 -25.30
CA CYS A 31 -0.09 0.64 -26.47
C CYS A 31 -1.27 -0.29 -26.16
N LEU A 32 -1.24 -0.98 -25.01
CA LEU A 32 -2.33 -1.86 -24.58
C LEU A 32 -3.63 -1.09 -24.38
N PHE A 33 -3.59 0.11 -23.77
CA PHE A 33 -4.77 0.97 -23.64
C PHE A 33 -5.33 1.39 -25.02
N GLN A 34 -4.48 1.84 -25.94
CA GLN A 34 -4.92 2.28 -27.27
C GLN A 34 -5.54 1.16 -28.11
N GLN A 35 -5.01 -0.06 -28.02
CA GLN A 35 -5.43 -1.16 -28.88
C GLN A 35 -6.52 -2.03 -28.26
N ARG A 36 -6.44 -2.28 -26.95
CA ARG A 36 -7.21 -3.28 -26.22
C ARG A 36 -7.64 -2.77 -24.85
N GLY A 37 -7.71 -1.46 -24.68
CA GLY A 37 -7.93 -0.81 -23.41
C GLY A 37 -9.25 -1.13 -22.73
N HIS A 38 -10.22 -1.76 -23.40
CA HIS A 38 -11.49 -2.23 -22.84
C HIS A 38 -11.39 -3.63 -22.19
N GLU A 39 -10.31 -4.37 -22.44
CA GLU A 39 -10.09 -5.73 -21.91
C GLU A 39 -9.26 -5.73 -20.62
N ILE A 40 -8.50 -4.67 -20.36
CA ILE A 40 -7.64 -4.52 -19.16
C ILE A 40 -8.45 -4.48 -17.85
N LEU A 41 -8.29 -5.48 -16.99
CA LEU A 41 -8.90 -5.45 -15.65
C LEU A 41 -7.91 -4.92 -14.61
N LEU A 42 -8.40 -4.15 -13.64
CA LEU A 42 -7.63 -3.73 -12.47
C LEU A 42 -7.78 -4.79 -11.39
N THR A 43 -7.05 -5.88 -11.58
CA THR A 43 -6.90 -6.95 -10.59
C THR A 43 -5.84 -6.59 -9.56
N GLU A 44 -5.84 -7.30 -8.43
CA GLU A 44 -4.84 -7.12 -7.38
C GLU A 44 -3.41 -7.33 -7.91
N GLU A 45 -3.21 -8.30 -8.79
CA GLU A 45 -1.88 -8.63 -9.33
C GLU A 45 -1.37 -7.58 -10.34
N VAL A 46 -2.24 -7.04 -11.18
CA VAL A 46 -1.88 -5.92 -12.08
C VAL A 46 -1.53 -4.66 -11.26
N ILE A 47 -2.29 -4.39 -10.19
CA ILE A 47 -2.03 -3.26 -9.31
C ILE A 47 -0.69 -3.43 -8.57
N LYS A 48 -0.42 -4.60 -7.98
CA LYS A 48 0.87 -4.89 -7.34
C LYS A 48 2.04 -4.74 -8.32
N ALA A 49 1.88 -5.24 -9.55
CA ALA A 49 2.89 -5.10 -10.60
C ALA A 49 3.17 -3.64 -10.95
N ALA A 50 2.13 -2.81 -11.06
CA ALA A 50 2.29 -1.38 -11.29
C ALA A 50 2.95 -0.69 -10.09
N ILE A 51 2.52 -0.95 -8.86
CA ILE A 51 3.08 -0.33 -7.65
C ILE A 51 4.56 -0.67 -7.49
N GLY A 52 4.93 -1.94 -7.68
CA GLY A 52 6.31 -2.42 -7.54
C GLY A 52 7.26 -2.00 -8.66
N ASN A 53 6.77 -1.38 -9.75
CA ASN A 53 7.61 -0.91 -10.84
C ASN A 53 8.39 0.35 -10.43
N LYS A 54 9.69 0.21 -10.17
CA LYS A 54 10.53 1.25 -9.57
C LYS A 54 10.75 2.48 -10.45
N LYS A 55 10.61 2.35 -11.78
CA LYS A 55 10.87 3.46 -12.72
C LYS A 55 9.60 4.20 -13.11
N ASN A 56 8.53 3.46 -13.39
CA ASN A 56 7.32 4.00 -14.02
C ASN A 56 6.04 3.69 -13.25
N GLY A 57 6.12 3.03 -12.10
CA GLY A 57 4.96 2.51 -11.38
C GLY A 57 3.88 3.53 -11.07
N LEU A 58 4.25 4.71 -10.57
CA LEU A 58 3.29 5.78 -10.29
C LEU A 58 2.55 6.25 -11.57
N LYS A 59 3.25 6.37 -12.70
CA LYS A 59 2.64 6.80 -13.98
C LYS A 59 1.72 5.72 -14.54
N ILE A 60 2.13 4.46 -14.44
CA ILE A 60 1.32 3.31 -14.83
C ILE A 60 0.06 3.25 -13.97
N MET A 61 0.20 3.41 -12.65
CA MET A 61 -0.93 3.44 -11.72
C MET A 61 -1.92 4.58 -12.03
N LYS A 62 -1.42 5.78 -12.32
CA LYS A 62 -2.26 6.91 -12.77
C LYS A 62 -3.05 6.56 -14.03
N SER A 63 -2.40 5.96 -15.03
CA SER A 63 -3.05 5.56 -16.29
C SER A 63 -4.10 4.48 -16.06
N LEU A 64 -3.81 3.46 -15.24
CA LEU A 64 -4.77 2.42 -14.86
C LEU A 64 -6.02 2.99 -14.19
N LEU A 65 -5.85 3.93 -13.26
CA LEU A 65 -6.96 4.57 -12.57
C LEU A 65 -7.77 5.50 -13.49
N GLN A 66 -7.11 6.26 -14.36
CA GLN A 66 -7.79 7.16 -15.30
C GLN A 66 -8.63 6.39 -16.32
N GLU A 67 -8.05 5.33 -16.88
CA GLU A 67 -8.70 4.59 -17.97
C GLU A 67 -9.71 3.56 -17.46
N ARG A 68 -9.44 2.91 -16.31
CA ARG A 68 -10.14 1.67 -15.92
C ARG A 68 -10.50 1.57 -14.43
N ARG A 69 -10.65 2.70 -13.72
CA ARG A 69 -11.15 2.71 -12.33
C ARG A 69 -12.51 2.02 -12.17
N ASP A 70 -13.39 2.08 -13.16
CA ASP A 70 -14.70 1.42 -13.17
C ASP A 70 -14.62 -0.12 -13.22
N LYS A 71 -13.43 -0.66 -13.49
CA LYS A 71 -13.14 -2.10 -13.63
C LYS A 71 -12.19 -2.59 -12.54
N MET A 72 -12.04 -1.81 -11.47
CA MET A 72 -11.31 -2.20 -10.28
C MET A 72 -12.10 -3.26 -9.51
N THR A 73 -11.43 -4.38 -9.23
CA THR A 73 -12.04 -5.53 -8.54
C THR A 73 -11.94 -5.42 -7.01
N SER A 74 -10.92 -4.73 -6.48
CA SER A 74 -10.72 -4.51 -5.05
C SER A 74 -9.96 -3.22 -4.78
N SER A 75 -10.56 -2.29 -4.02
CA SER A 75 -9.86 -1.09 -3.55
C SER A 75 -8.95 -1.35 -2.35
N TYR A 76 -9.26 -2.37 -1.54
CA TYR A 76 -8.50 -2.71 -0.33
C TYR A 76 -7.14 -3.32 -0.65
N GLY A 77 -7.09 -4.27 -1.59
CA GLY A 77 -5.82 -4.89 -2.02
C GLY A 77 -4.84 -3.85 -2.57
N MET A 78 -5.35 -2.84 -3.28
CA MET A 78 -4.57 -1.72 -3.79
C MET A 78 -3.91 -0.90 -2.67
N ILE A 79 -4.68 -0.48 -1.66
CA ILE A 79 -4.13 0.35 -0.58
C ILE A 79 -3.20 -0.46 0.34
N ILE A 80 -3.43 -1.76 0.54
CA ILE A 80 -2.50 -2.64 1.28
C ILE A 80 -1.17 -2.76 0.52
N ALA A 81 -1.23 -3.04 -0.79
CA ALA A 81 -0.02 -3.14 -1.62
C ALA A 81 0.75 -1.81 -1.64
N ALA A 82 0.05 -0.69 -1.76
CA ALA A 82 0.67 0.63 -1.70
C ALA A 82 1.27 0.93 -0.32
N ALA A 83 0.59 0.56 0.77
CA ALA A 83 1.10 0.78 2.12
C ALA A 83 2.36 -0.06 2.41
N ALA A 84 2.46 -1.26 1.82
CA ALA A 84 3.62 -2.15 1.97
C ALA A 84 4.81 -1.79 1.08
N ASP A 85 4.61 -1.06 -0.02
CA ASP A 85 5.67 -0.73 -0.96
C ASP A 85 6.53 0.45 -0.48
N GLU A 86 7.83 0.24 -0.36
CA GLU A 86 8.76 1.26 0.16
C GLU A 86 9.32 2.19 -0.92
N VAL A 87 9.05 1.91 -2.21
CA VAL A 87 9.61 2.69 -3.33
C VAL A 87 8.62 3.75 -3.78
N ASN A 88 7.46 3.32 -4.26
CA ASN A 88 6.40 4.15 -4.82
C ASN A 88 5.18 4.24 -3.90
N GLY A 89 5.08 3.37 -2.90
CA GLY A 89 3.88 3.20 -2.07
C GLY A 89 3.30 4.48 -1.49
N LEU A 90 4.14 5.37 -0.95
CA LEU A 90 3.68 6.66 -0.40
C LEU A 90 2.98 7.53 -1.46
N GLU A 91 3.56 7.65 -2.65
CA GLU A 91 2.97 8.45 -3.74
C GLU A 91 1.69 7.82 -4.28
N VAL A 92 1.60 6.49 -4.28
CA VAL A 92 0.37 5.78 -4.62
C VAL A 92 -0.70 6.00 -3.55
N VAL A 93 -0.38 5.93 -2.25
CA VAL A 93 -1.34 6.24 -1.17
C VAL A 93 -1.84 7.69 -1.29
N LYS A 94 -0.95 8.66 -1.56
CA LYS A 94 -1.34 10.06 -1.81
C LYS A 94 -2.29 10.19 -3.00
N LEU A 95 -2.01 9.49 -4.09
CA LEU A 95 -2.87 9.47 -5.28
C LEU A 95 -4.26 8.91 -4.95
N ILE A 96 -4.33 7.77 -4.28
CA ILE A 96 -5.60 7.16 -3.85
C ILE A 96 -6.39 8.17 -2.99
N TYR A 97 -5.71 8.88 -2.09
CA TYR A 97 -6.33 9.86 -1.19
C TYR A 97 -6.92 11.05 -1.94
N GLN A 98 -6.13 11.65 -2.83
CA GLN A 98 -6.52 12.81 -3.63
C GLN A 98 -7.70 12.49 -4.56
N GLU A 99 -7.68 11.33 -5.20
CA GLU A 99 -8.70 10.88 -6.15
C GLU A 99 -9.95 10.28 -5.46
N ARG A 100 -9.98 10.29 -4.13
CA ARG A 100 -11.02 9.70 -3.27
C ARG A 100 -11.36 8.28 -3.71
N ILE A 101 -10.33 7.47 -3.96
CA ILE A 101 -10.50 6.10 -4.44
C ILE A 101 -10.72 5.16 -3.27
N GLY A 102 -11.80 4.38 -3.35
CA GLY A 102 -12.08 3.31 -2.42
C GLY A 102 -12.55 3.76 -1.03
N LEU A 103 -12.85 2.76 -0.21
CA LEU A 103 -13.14 2.95 1.21
C LEU A 103 -11.83 2.85 1.98
N TRP A 104 -11.54 3.88 2.77
CA TRP A 104 -10.39 3.97 3.69
C TRP A 104 -10.67 3.31 5.03
N GLY A 105 -11.93 2.90 5.23
CA GLY A 105 -12.44 2.38 6.48
C GLY A 105 -11.99 0.95 6.74
N SER A 106 -11.31 0.80 7.88
CA SER A 106 -11.25 -0.42 8.70
C SER A 106 -10.62 -1.65 8.05
N THR A 107 -9.30 -1.66 7.92
CA THR A 107 -8.58 -2.93 8.09
C THR A 107 -7.31 -2.68 8.91
N ASP A 108 -7.19 -3.44 9.99
CA ASP A 108 -5.94 -3.77 10.64
C ASP A 108 -4.80 -4.01 9.63
N ARG A 109 -5.08 -4.69 8.51
CA ARG A 109 -4.12 -5.04 7.46
C ARG A 109 -3.45 -3.84 6.80
N VAL A 110 -4.19 -2.78 6.48
CA VAL A 110 -3.58 -1.57 5.87
C VAL A 110 -2.65 -0.88 6.85
N LEU A 111 -3.06 -0.80 8.11
CA LEU A 111 -2.26 -0.20 9.18
C LEU A 111 -1.05 -1.03 9.52
N GLU A 112 -1.19 -2.36 9.54
CA GLU A 112 -0.08 -3.28 9.71
C GLU A 112 0.93 -3.15 8.57
N ALA A 113 0.46 -3.11 7.33
CA ALA A 113 1.31 -2.92 6.17
C ALA A 113 2.09 -1.59 6.27
N ALA A 114 1.40 -0.50 6.61
CA ALA A 114 2.04 0.79 6.82
C ALA A 114 2.99 0.78 8.03
N ALA A 115 2.63 0.09 9.12
CA ALA A 115 3.47 -0.01 10.31
C ALA A 115 4.75 -0.81 10.08
N ARG A 116 4.72 -1.79 9.16
CA ARG A 116 5.91 -2.53 8.70
C ARG A 116 6.78 -1.74 7.72
N ASN A 117 6.22 -0.76 7.01
CA ASN A 117 6.96 0.04 6.02
C ASN A 117 7.99 0.92 6.72
N GLU A 118 9.27 0.59 6.55
CA GLU A 118 10.36 1.22 7.29
C GLU A 118 10.68 2.62 6.77
N LYS A 119 10.41 2.84 5.48
CA LYS A 119 10.78 4.07 4.79
C LYS A 119 9.75 5.19 4.94
N ASN A 120 8.46 4.88 4.76
CA ASN A 120 7.38 5.86 4.67
C ASN A 120 6.19 5.55 5.59
N GLY A 121 6.26 4.51 6.42
CA GLY A 121 5.14 4.00 7.20
C GLY A 121 4.42 5.04 8.06
N LEU A 122 5.17 5.90 8.75
CA LEU A 122 4.59 6.96 9.58
C LEU A 122 3.77 7.97 8.75
N GLU A 123 4.27 8.39 7.59
CA GLU A 123 3.55 9.33 6.72
C GLU A 123 2.30 8.70 6.11
N ILE A 124 2.38 7.41 5.75
CA ILE A 124 1.21 6.65 5.28
C ILE A 124 0.15 6.60 6.41
N ILE A 125 0.53 6.27 7.64
CA ILE A 125 -0.39 6.24 8.79
C ILE A 125 -1.02 7.61 9.06
N LYS A 126 -0.28 8.71 8.88
CA LYS A 126 -0.84 10.08 8.99
C LYS A 126 -1.89 10.36 7.91
N ILE A 127 -1.67 9.92 6.67
CA ILE A 127 -2.67 10.07 5.59
C ILE A 127 -3.91 9.23 5.91
N LEU A 128 -3.73 7.98 6.34
CA LEU A 128 -4.82 7.09 6.76
C LEU A 128 -5.64 7.71 7.90
N HIS A 129 -4.98 8.31 8.89
CA HIS A 129 -5.63 9.07 9.96
C HIS A 129 -6.49 10.22 9.43
N GLN A 130 -6.00 10.97 8.44
CA GLN A 130 -6.74 12.11 7.86
C GLN A 130 -7.92 11.65 7.00
N ALA A 131 -7.76 10.53 6.30
CA ALA A 131 -8.79 9.97 5.43
C ALA A 131 -9.91 9.26 6.18
N ALA A 132 -9.58 8.57 7.27
CA ALA A 132 -10.53 7.83 8.08
C ALA A 132 -11.15 8.74 9.16
N TRP A 133 -12.45 8.96 9.08
CA TRP A 133 -13.23 9.59 10.15
C TRP A 133 -13.29 8.66 11.37
N ASN A 134 -12.25 8.65 12.20
CA ASN A 134 -12.22 8.21 13.61
C ASN A 134 -12.75 6.80 13.98
N GLN A 135 -12.64 5.78 13.12
CA GLN A 135 -13.12 4.41 13.46
C GLN A 135 -12.13 3.28 13.13
N TRP A 136 -10.84 3.51 13.30
CA TRP A 136 -9.85 2.43 13.18
C TRP A 136 -9.36 2.03 14.57
N GLU A 137 -9.47 0.75 14.86
CA GLU A 137 -8.95 0.14 16.08
C GLU A 137 -7.46 -0.18 15.88
N ILE A 138 -6.63 0.21 16.83
CA ILE A 138 -5.22 -0.19 16.83
C ILE A 138 -5.15 -1.59 17.41
N THR A 139 -5.00 -2.58 16.54
CA THR A 139 -4.87 -3.97 16.96
C THR A 139 -3.48 -4.26 17.51
N GLU A 140 -3.36 -5.38 18.21
CA GLU A 140 -2.05 -5.89 18.64
C GLU A 140 -1.12 -6.14 17.44
N GLY A 141 -1.67 -6.54 16.29
CA GLY A 141 -0.92 -6.77 15.05
C GLY A 141 -0.23 -5.50 14.55
N VAL A 142 -0.94 -4.35 14.59
CA VAL A 142 -0.36 -3.03 14.24
C VAL A 142 0.76 -2.66 15.20
N MET A 143 0.58 -2.87 16.51
CA MET A 143 1.61 -2.57 17.51
C MET A 143 2.83 -3.49 17.40
N LYS A 144 2.64 -4.79 17.12
CA LYS A 144 3.73 -5.73 16.85
C LYS A 144 4.52 -5.35 15.60
N ALA A 145 3.81 -4.95 14.53
CA ALA A 145 4.43 -4.47 13.31
C ALA A 145 5.29 -3.23 13.57
N ALA A 146 4.74 -2.24 14.27
CA ALA A 146 5.48 -1.02 14.61
C ALA A 146 6.64 -1.32 15.57
N ALA A 147 6.48 -2.21 16.55
CA ALA A 147 7.54 -2.56 17.49
C ALA A 147 8.75 -3.22 16.82
N ARG A 148 8.53 -4.00 15.75
CA ARG A 148 9.59 -4.63 14.93
C ARG A 148 10.26 -3.69 13.93
N ASN A 149 9.59 -2.60 13.54
CA ASN A 149 10.09 -1.67 12.53
C ASN A 149 11.32 -0.94 13.08
N GLU A 150 12.49 -1.25 12.51
CA GLU A 150 13.77 -0.82 13.06
C GLU A 150 14.05 0.67 12.84
N ASN A 151 13.49 1.23 11.76
CA ASN A 151 13.78 2.60 11.32
C ASN A 151 12.82 3.65 11.89
N ASN A 152 11.51 3.37 11.93
CA ASN A 152 10.49 4.36 12.30
C ASN A 152 9.42 3.82 13.26
N GLY A 153 9.60 2.60 13.79
CA GLY A 153 8.65 1.93 14.66
C GLY A 153 8.20 2.72 15.88
N LEU A 154 9.16 3.28 16.64
CA LEU A 154 8.86 4.10 17.81
C LEU A 154 8.05 5.36 17.46
N GLY A 155 8.36 6.01 16.33
CA GLY A 155 7.64 7.19 15.85
C GLY A 155 6.18 6.88 15.52
N ILE A 156 5.95 5.72 14.89
CA ILE A 156 4.61 5.19 14.62
C ILE A 156 3.85 4.95 15.94
N MET A 157 4.45 4.22 16.89
CA MET A 157 3.80 3.92 18.17
C MET A 157 3.46 5.19 18.97
N LYS A 158 4.36 6.18 19.00
CA LYS A 158 4.10 7.49 19.62
C LYS A 158 2.91 8.21 18.98
N PHE A 159 2.85 8.24 17.64
CA PHE A 159 1.72 8.85 16.93
C PHE A 159 0.39 8.14 17.23
N LEU A 160 0.41 6.81 17.18
CA LEU A 160 -0.76 5.97 17.47
C LEU A 160 -1.29 6.20 18.90
N ARG A 161 -0.41 6.20 19.92
CA ARG A 161 -0.78 6.49 21.32
C ARG A 161 -1.29 7.91 21.51
N GLN A 162 -0.73 8.89 20.80
CA GLN A 162 -1.19 10.28 20.87
C GLN A 162 -2.62 10.44 20.34
N LYS A 163 -2.97 9.72 19.27
CA LYS A 163 -4.29 9.83 18.63
C LYS A 163 -5.35 8.92 19.25
N HIS A 164 -4.94 7.80 19.84
CA HIS A 164 -5.83 6.77 20.37
C HIS A 164 -5.34 6.23 21.73
N PRO A 165 -5.36 7.06 22.80
CA PRO A 165 -4.72 6.73 24.08
C PRO A 165 -5.30 5.50 24.78
N ILE A 166 -6.58 5.19 24.56
CA ILE A 166 -7.31 4.10 25.26
C ILE A 166 -7.23 2.77 24.48
N GLY A 167 -6.69 2.78 23.26
CA GLY A 167 -6.77 1.66 22.32
C GLY A 167 -5.43 1.11 21.83
N CYS A 168 -4.29 1.41 22.48
CA CYS A 168 -2.97 0.92 22.07
C CYS A 168 -2.54 -0.30 22.90
N PRO A 169 -2.53 -1.53 22.35
CA PRO A 169 -2.17 -2.71 23.12
C PRO A 169 -0.67 -2.73 23.48
N ALA A 170 -0.37 -2.83 24.77
CA ALA A 170 0.97 -3.11 25.30
C ALA A 170 1.01 -4.55 25.86
N THR A 171 0.71 -5.52 25.00
CA THR A 171 0.66 -6.94 25.37
C THR A 171 2.06 -7.54 25.45
N LYS A 172 2.18 -8.72 26.10
CA LYS A 172 3.40 -9.53 26.07
C LYS A 172 3.94 -9.73 24.64
N GLY A 173 3.05 -9.96 23.67
CA GLY A 173 3.46 -10.16 22.28
C GLY A 173 4.06 -8.90 21.63
N VAL A 174 3.66 -7.69 22.05
CA VAL A 174 4.26 -6.44 21.58
C VAL A 174 5.65 -6.24 22.20
N PHE A 175 5.83 -6.60 23.48
CA PHE A 175 7.15 -6.62 24.11
C PHE A 175 8.10 -7.63 23.45
N GLU A 176 7.61 -8.82 23.09
CA GLU A 176 8.40 -9.82 22.34
C GLU A 176 8.82 -9.28 20.97
N ALA A 177 7.92 -8.61 20.26
CA ALA A 177 8.22 -7.94 18.99
C ALA A 177 9.28 -6.83 19.16
N ALA A 178 9.23 -6.05 20.25
CA ALA A 178 10.24 -5.03 20.55
C ALA A 178 11.63 -5.64 20.81
N ARG A 179 11.70 -6.84 21.41
CA ARG A 179 12.98 -7.54 21.63
C ARG A 179 13.65 -8.01 20.34
N GLU A 180 12.88 -8.22 19.28
CA GLU A 180 13.39 -8.57 17.95
C GLU A 180 13.93 -7.35 17.19
N ASN A 181 13.61 -6.12 17.63
CA ASN A 181 14.08 -4.88 17.01
C ASN A 181 15.50 -4.57 17.48
N THR A 182 16.47 -4.72 16.57
CA THR A 182 17.90 -4.61 16.90
C THR A 182 18.40 -3.16 16.94
N THR A 183 17.62 -2.22 16.42
CA THR A 183 18.01 -0.81 16.29
C THR A 183 17.47 0.05 17.44
N SER A 184 16.19 -0.08 17.78
CA SER A 184 15.50 0.78 18.77
C SER A 184 14.65 0.00 19.78
N GLY A 185 14.86 -1.32 19.91
CA GLY A 185 14.06 -2.18 20.79
C GLY A 185 14.02 -1.75 22.27
N VAL A 186 15.09 -1.17 22.79
CA VAL A 186 15.13 -0.60 24.17
C VAL A 186 14.17 0.58 24.28
N ASP A 187 14.26 1.57 23.39
CA ASP A 187 13.39 2.74 23.40
C ASP A 187 11.91 2.37 23.19
N VAL A 188 11.65 1.36 22.35
CA VAL A 188 10.31 0.80 22.16
C VAL A 188 9.81 0.15 23.44
N THR A 189 10.65 -0.61 24.14
CA THR A 189 10.30 -1.24 25.42
C THR A 189 10.02 -0.20 26.49
N ASP A 190 10.88 0.83 26.62
CA ASP A 190 10.69 1.93 27.56
C ASP A 190 9.41 2.72 27.29
N PHE A 191 9.09 2.92 26.01
CA PHE A 191 7.83 3.55 25.61
C PHE A 191 6.61 2.72 26.06
N LEU A 192 6.66 1.40 25.93
CA LEU A 192 5.57 0.49 26.31
C LEU A 192 5.35 0.39 27.83
N LEU A 193 6.37 0.69 28.64
CA LEU A 193 6.28 0.69 30.11
C LEU A 193 5.67 1.97 30.71
N GLN A 194 5.54 3.03 29.91
CA GLN A 194 4.89 4.30 30.27
C GLN A 194 3.39 4.25 30.00
#